data_AF-A0A2N2KX34-F1
#
_entry.id   AF-A0A2N2KX34-F1
#
_cell.length_a   1.000
_cell.length_b   1.000
_cell.length_c   1.000
_cell.angle_alpha   90.00
_cell.angle_beta   90.00
_cell.angle_gamma   90.00
#
_symmetry.space_group_name_H-M   'P 1'
#
loop_
_entity.id
_entity.type
_entity.pdbx_description
1 polymer ?
#
loop_
_entity_poly.entity_id
_entity_poly.type
_entity_poly.pdbx_seq_one_letter_code
_entity_poly.pdbx_strand_id
1 'polypeptide(L)'
;MLIIFHKSLMALATLCLITGVSAAVFFRKNRYWLKIHKAFNSSAAFFMSAGASMAIAAVWQQKGDHLDGLHPVNGSIAIGLTIISLIIGFYSFKAKKRIPVFKTIHRWAGRLSLLLLIVALITGLMRAGVI
;
A
#
# COMPACT_ATOMS: atom_id res chain seq x y z
N MET A 1 -0.77 9.00 20.97
CA MET A 1 -1.89 9.21 20.02
C MET A 1 -1.48 8.97 18.57
N LEU A 2 -0.41 9.58 18.05
CA LEU A 2 0.04 9.40 16.65
C LEU A 2 0.25 7.93 16.24
N ILE A 3 0.86 7.11 17.11
CA ILE A 3 1.06 5.67 16.85
C ILE A 3 -0.27 4.91 16.74
N ILE A 4 -1.31 5.30 17.49
CA ILE A 4 -2.63 4.67 17.40
C ILE A 4 -3.25 5.00 16.04
N PHE A 5 -3.20 6.27 15.64
CA PHE A 5 -3.66 6.68 14.30
C PHE A 5 -2.87 5.97 13.18
N HIS A 6 -1.55 5.85 13.30
CA HIS A 6 -0.74 5.08 12.38
C HIS A 6 -1.27 3.63 12.25
N LYS A 7 -1.43 2.90 13.36
CA LYS A 7 -1.93 1.52 13.36
C LYS A 7 -3.31 1.40 12.68
N SER A 8 -4.26 2.26 13.05
CA SER A 8 -5.61 2.24 12.47
C SER A 8 -5.62 2.55 10.98
N LEU A 9 -4.85 3.56 10.55
CA LEU A 9 -4.74 3.93 9.14
C LEU A 9 -4.06 2.83 8.32
N MET A 10 -3.00 2.21 8.85
CA MET A 10 -2.31 1.10 8.18
C MET A 10 -3.18 -0.16 8.09
N ALA A 11 -4.02 -0.43 9.09
CA ALA A 11 -5.01 -1.51 9.03
C ALA A 11 -6.03 -1.27 7.91
N LEU A 12 -6.62 -0.07 7.86
CA LEU A 12 -7.55 0.33 6.79
C LEU A 12 -6.88 0.26 5.41
N ALA A 13 -5.66 0.79 5.28
CA ALA A 13 -4.88 0.72 4.06
C ALA A 13 -4.68 -0.72 3.58
N THR A 14 -4.35 -1.64 4.49
CA THR A 14 -4.13 -3.04 4.19
C THR A 14 -5.41 -3.71 3.69
N LEU A 15 -6.53 -3.51 4.40
CA LEU A 15 -7.83 -4.03 3.98
C LEU A 15 -8.24 -3.48 2.61
N CYS A 16 -8.00 -2.19 2.37
CA CYS A 16 -8.26 -1.57 1.08
C CYS A 16 -7.40 -2.19 -0.03
N LEU A 17 -6.09 -2.35 0.19
CA LEU A 17 -5.18 -2.91 -0.82
C LEU A 17 -5.51 -4.37 -1.14
N ILE A 18 -5.81 -5.19 -0.12
CA ILE A 18 -6.27 -6.58 -0.30
C ILE A 18 -7.56 -6.60 -1.13
N THR A 19 -8.52 -5.75 -0.80
CA THR A 19 -9.81 -5.68 -1.50
C THR A 19 -9.63 -5.29 -2.96
N GLY A 20 -8.84 -4.23 -3.22
CA GLY A 20 -8.61 -3.74 -4.57
C GLY A 20 -7.81 -4.72 -5.43
N VAL A 21 -6.76 -5.37 -4.88
CA VAL A 21 -6.01 -6.42 -5.59
C VAL A 21 -6.90 -7.64 -5.85
N SER A 22 -7.68 -8.09 -4.86
CA SER A 22 -8.59 -9.23 -5.00
C SER A 22 -9.67 -8.98 -6.05
N ALA A 23 -10.21 -7.76 -6.14
CA ALA A 23 -11.15 -7.37 -7.20
C ALA A 23 -10.56 -7.58 -8.61
N ALA A 24 -9.27 -7.25 -8.79
CA ALA A 24 -8.59 -7.40 -10.07
C ALA A 24 -8.07 -8.82 -10.36
N VAL A 25 -7.94 -9.68 -9.35
CA VAL A 25 -7.50 -11.08 -9.52
C VAL A 25 -8.69 -12.01 -9.69
N PHE A 26 -9.67 -11.94 -8.79
CA PHE A 26 -10.75 -12.93 -8.70
C PHE A 26 -12.06 -12.46 -9.33
N PHE A 27 -12.35 -11.15 -9.28
CA PHE A 27 -13.67 -10.64 -9.63
C PHE A 27 -13.75 -9.95 -11.00
N ARG A 28 -12.83 -10.24 -11.94
CA ARG A 28 -12.81 -9.62 -13.28
C ARG A 28 -14.10 -9.78 -14.10
N LYS A 29 -14.90 -10.83 -13.82
CA LYS A 29 -16.21 -11.04 -14.46
C LYS A 29 -17.28 -10.05 -13.99
N ASN A 30 -17.12 -9.43 -12.82
CA ASN A 30 -18.05 -8.44 -12.29
C ASN A 30 -17.88 -7.10 -13.02
N ARG A 31 -18.95 -6.51 -13.56
CA ARG A 31 -18.91 -5.22 -14.28
C ARG A 31 -18.28 -4.06 -13.48
N TYR A 32 -18.30 -4.14 -12.15
CA TYR A 32 -17.75 -3.12 -11.25
C TYR A 32 -16.30 -3.36 -10.83
N TRP A 33 -15.65 -4.45 -11.27
CA TRP A 33 -14.32 -4.85 -10.79
C TRP A 33 -13.31 -3.70 -10.88
N LEU A 34 -13.31 -2.96 -11.98
CA LEU A 34 -12.34 -1.88 -12.20
C LEU A 34 -12.64 -0.67 -11.32
N LYS A 35 -13.93 -0.37 -11.08
CA LYS A 35 -14.35 0.71 -10.18
C LYS A 35 -13.94 0.39 -8.75
N ILE A 36 -14.16 -0.85 -8.29
CA ILE A 36 -13.75 -1.34 -6.96
C ILE A 36 -12.23 -1.29 -6.86
N HIS A 37 -11.51 -1.90 -7.80
CA HIS A 37 -10.04 -1.92 -7.83
C HIS A 37 -9.45 -0.51 -7.73
N LYS A 38 -9.92 0.42 -8.56
CA LYS A 38 -9.44 1.81 -8.58
C LYS A 38 -9.78 2.54 -7.28
N ALA A 39 -11.01 2.44 -6.78
CA ALA A 39 -11.43 3.14 -5.57
C ALA A 39 -10.61 2.66 -4.35
N PHE A 40 -10.58 1.35 -4.12
CA PHE A 40 -9.92 0.77 -2.96
C PHE A 40 -8.39 0.94 -3.01
N ASN A 41 -7.74 0.78 -4.16
CA ASN A 41 -6.28 0.97 -4.23
C ASN A 41 -5.87 2.46 -4.13
N SER A 42 -6.70 3.39 -4.63
CA SER A 42 -6.47 4.82 -4.38
C SER A 42 -6.64 5.16 -2.89
N SER A 43 -7.68 4.63 -2.24
CA SER A 43 -7.89 4.81 -0.80
C SER A 43 -6.76 4.18 0.02
N ALA A 44 -6.25 3.01 -0.39
CA ALA A 44 -5.09 2.39 0.24
C ALA A 44 -3.88 3.32 0.16
N ALA A 45 -3.54 3.84 -1.03
CA ALA A 45 -2.42 4.77 -1.18
C ALA A 45 -2.57 6.02 -0.28
N PHE A 46 -3.78 6.56 -0.18
CA PHE A 46 -4.08 7.69 0.70
C PHE A 46 -3.86 7.35 2.18
N PHE A 47 -4.47 6.27 2.68
CA PHE A 47 -4.34 5.85 4.07
C PHE A 47 -2.91 5.44 4.43
N MET A 48 -2.19 4.78 3.52
CA MET A 48 -0.77 4.46 3.68
C MET A 48 0.06 5.72 3.85
N SER A 49 -0.17 6.73 3.01
CA SER A 49 0.56 8.01 3.06
C SER A 49 0.26 8.76 4.36
N ALA A 50 -1.02 8.85 4.74
CA ALA A 50 -1.44 9.48 5.99
C ALA A 50 -0.87 8.74 7.22
N GLY A 51 -0.94 7.41 7.23
CA GLY A 51 -0.40 6.58 8.30
C GLY A 51 1.11 6.71 8.43
N ALA A 52 1.84 6.76 7.30
CA ALA A 52 3.28 6.99 7.30
C ALA A 52 3.65 8.36 7.88
N SER A 53 2.91 9.42 7.52
CA SER A 53 3.10 10.75 8.12
C SER A 53 2.94 10.72 9.65
N MET A 54 1.96 9.95 10.17
CA MET A 54 1.80 9.80 11.63
C MET A 54 2.99 9.09 12.27
N ALA A 55 3.52 8.03 11.64
CA ALA A 55 4.71 7.32 12.14
C ALA A 55 5.95 8.21 12.12
N ILE A 56 6.20 8.93 11.02
CA ILE A 56 7.31 9.87 10.89
C ILE A 56 7.24 10.92 11.99
N ALA A 57 6.08 11.57 12.17
CA ALA A 57 5.90 12.56 13.22
C ALA A 57 6.11 11.99 14.64
N ALA A 58 5.65 10.76 14.89
CA ALA A 58 5.83 10.10 16.18
C ALA A 58 7.31 9.79 16.48
N VAL A 59 8.05 9.26 15.50
CA VAL A 59 9.49 8.97 15.64
C VAL A 59 10.29 10.25 15.84
N TRP A 60 9.95 11.30 15.09
CA TRP A 60 10.59 12.62 15.21
C TRP A 60 10.43 13.19 16.64
N GLN A 61 9.23 13.12 17.21
CA GLN A 61 8.97 13.57 18.58
C GLN A 61 9.77 12.79 19.64
N GLN A 62 10.09 11.53 19.35
CA GLN A 62 10.85 10.64 20.23
C GLN A 62 12.36 10.69 19.97
N LYS A 63 12.82 11.50 19.00
CA LYS A 63 14.21 11.55 18.52
C LYS A 63 14.78 10.17 18.16
N GLY A 64 13.92 9.29 17.64
CA GLY A 64 14.30 7.94 17.23
C GLY A 64 14.74 7.88 15.76
N ASP A 65 15.31 6.74 15.37
CA ASP A 65 15.71 6.48 13.99
C ASP A 65 14.53 6.02 13.13
N HIS A 66 14.29 6.73 12.01
CA HIS A 66 13.12 6.51 11.15
C HIS A 66 13.11 5.16 10.41
N LEU A 67 14.28 4.60 10.11
CA LEU A 67 14.43 3.38 9.30
C LEU A 67 15.05 2.22 10.08
N ASP A 68 15.00 2.26 11.41
CA ASP A 68 15.54 1.19 12.24
C ASP A 68 14.58 -0.02 12.31
N GLY A 69 15.00 -1.11 11.66
CA GLY A 69 14.36 -2.41 11.64
C GLY A 69 13.59 -2.75 10.36
N LEU A 70 13.10 -4.00 10.29
CA LEU A 70 12.41 -4.53 9.12
C LEU A 70 11.07 -3.86 8.82
N HIS A 71 10.33 -3.48 9.86
CA HIS A 71 9.02 -2.84 9.73
C HIS A 71 9.07 -1.52 8.94
N PRO A 72 9.86 -0.50 9.33
CA PRO A 72 9.90 0.78 8.61
C PRO A 72 10.51 0.66 7.20
N VAL A 73 11.50 -0.22 6.99
CA VAL A 73 12.08 -0.47 5.67
C VAL A 73 11.06 -1.09 4.71
N ASN A 74 10.43 -2.21 5.09
CA ASN A 74 9.43 -2.87 4.24
C ASN A 74 8.21 -1.99 4.03
N GLY A 75 7.77 -1.27 5.07
CA GLY A 75 6.66 -0.31 4.99
C GLY A 75 6.95 0.79 3.97
N SER A 76 8.14 1.38 4.00
CA SER A 76 8.53 2.46 3.07
C SER A 76 8.58 1.97 1.62
N ILE A 77 9.16 0.79 1.38
CA ILE A 77 9.21 0.19 0.03
C ILE A 77 7.79 -0.14 -0.46
N ALA A 78 6.93 -0.70 0.41
CA ALA A 78 5.54 -1.00 0.06
C ALA A 78 4.75 0.25 -0.32
N ILE A 79 4.95 1.37 0.39
CA ILE A 79 4.34 2.66 0.07
C ILE A 79 4.82 3.16 -1.29
N GLY A 80 6.14 3.18 -1.51
CA GLY A 80 6.73 3.61 -2.78
C GLY A 80 6.18 2.82 -3.96
N LEU A 81 6.17 1.48 -3.87
CA LEU A 81 5.62 0.62 -4.92
C LEU A 81 4.11 0.81 -5.11
N THR A 82 3.35 1.06 -4.04
CA THR A 82 1.92 1.34 -4.15
C THR A 82 1.65 2.64 -4.90
N ILE A 83 2.40 3.71 -4.60
CA ILE A 83 2.29 5.00 -5.30
C ILE A 83 2.69 4.85 -6.77
N ILE A 84 3.82 4.20 -7.05
CA ILE A 84 4.28 3.92 -8.41
C ILE A 84 3.23 3.10 -9.17
N SER A 85 2.71 2.04 -8.55
CA SER A 85 1.67 1.20 -9.14
C SER A 85 0.41 2.00 -9.45
N LEU A 86 -0.01 2.90 -8.56
CA LEU A 86 -1.16 3.77 -8.76
C LEU A 86 -0.96 4.68 -9.99
N ILE A 87 0.16 5.38 -10.06
CA ILE A 87 0.51 6.28 -11.17
C ILE A 87 0.53 5.51 -12.50
N ILE A 88 1.22 4.37 -12.53
CA ILE A 88 1.31 3.53 -13.74
C ILE A 88 -0.07 2.98 -14.13
N GLY A 89 -0.90 2.60 -13.14
CA GLY A 89 -2.26 2.12 -13.38
C GLY A 89 -3.08 3.14 -14.15
N PHE A 90 -3.08 4.40 -13.70
CA PHE A 90 -3.74 5.52 -14.40
C PHE A 90 -3.10 5.85 -15.75
N TYR A 91 -1.77 5.83 -15.84
CA TYR A 91 -1.07 6.12 -17.08
C TYR A 91 -1.29 5.05 -18.15
N SER A 92 -1.48 3.78 -17.75
CA SER A 92 -1.70 2.66 -18.66
C SER A 92 -2.93 2.83 -19.56
N PHE A 93 -3.91 3.64 -19.14
CA PHE A 93 -5.07 4.00 -19.97
C PHE A 93 -4.75 4.97 -21.12
N LYS A 94 -3.61 5.68 -21.05
CA LYS A 94 -3.16 6.66 -22.04
C LYS A 94 -2.01 6.15 -22.91
N ALA A 95 -1.36 5.05 -22.54
CA ALA A 95 -0.04 4.65 -23.06
C ALA A 95 0.00 4.06 -24.49
N LYS A 96 -1.03 4.25 -25.34
CA LYS A 96 -1.14 3.78 -26.75
C LYS A 96 -0.39 2.46 -27.05
N LYS A 97 0.79 2.52 -27.68
CA LYS A 97 1.58 1.34 -28.10
C LYS A 97 2.29 0.59 -26.96
N ARG A 98 2.50 1.24 -25.81
CA ARG A 98 3.23 0.66 -24.64
C ARG A 98 2.30 0.13 -23.55
N ILE A 99 0.97 0.10 -23.78
CA ILE A 99 -0.04 -0.38 -22.82
C ILE A 99 0.31 -1.76 -22.21
N PRO A 100 0.74 -2.78 -22.98
CA PRO A 100 1.04 -4.10 -22.41
C PRO A 100 2.18 -4.07 -21.38
N VAL A 101 3.20 -3.24 -21.63
CA VAL A 101 4.36 -3.08 -20.74
C VAL A 101 3.92 -2.41 -19.44
N PHE A 102 3.23 -1.28 -19.50
CA PHE A 102 2.77 -0.57 -18.31
C PHE A 102 1.76 -1.41 -17.50
N LYS A 103 0.89 -2.18 -18.15
CA LYS A 103 0.00 -3.13 -17.45
C LYS A 103 0.77 -4.23 -16.73
N THR A 104 1.89 -4.69 -17.28
CA THR A 104 2.73 -5.71 -16.66
C THR A 104 3.45 -5.15 -15.43
N ILE A 105 4.06 -3.97 -15.57
CA ILE A 105 4.72 -3.28 -14.46
C ILE A 105 3.72 -2.98 -13.34
N HIS A 106 2.54 -2.44 -13.66
CA HIS A 106 1.48 -2.18 -12.68
C HIS A 106 1.08 -3.42 -11.88
N ARG A 107 0.87 -4.57 -12.57
CA ARG A 107 0.48 -5.82 -11.90
C ARG A 107 1.57 -6.33 -10.96
N TRP A 108 2.84 -6.32 -11.40
CA TRP A 108 3.95 -6.79 -10.57
C TRP A 108 4.22 -5.85 -9.40
N ALA A 109 4.25 -4.54 -9.64
CA ALA A 109 4.41 -3.54 -8.59
C ALA A 109 3.30 -3.64 -7.53
N GLY A 110 2.03 -3.80 -7.95
CA GLY A 110 0.91 -3.97 -7.03
C GLY A 110 0.93 -5.29 -6.23
N ARG A 111 1.40 -6.39 -6.82
CA ARG A 111 1.55 -7.67 -6.10
C ARG A 111 2.69 -7.61 -5.09
N LEU A 112 3.82 -7.04 -5.50
CA LEU A 112 4.98 -6.89 -4.61
C LEU A 112 4.68 -5.92 -3.47
N SER A 113 3.96 -4.82 -3.73
CA SER A 113 3.55 -3.90 -2.67
C SER A 113 2.63 -4.56 -1.66
N LEU A 114 1.69 -5.39 -2.10
CA LEU A 114 0.83 -6.16 -1.20
C LEU A 114 1.63 -7.14 -0.35
N LEU A 115 2.56 -7.89 -0.94
CA LEU A 115 3.42 -8.83 -0.21
C LEU A 115 4.25 -8.10 0.86
N LEU A 116 4.92 -7.00 0.49
CA LEU A 116 5.71 -6.22 1.42
C LEU A 116 4.87 -5.55 2.51
N LEU A 117 3.64 -5.11 2.19
CA LEU A 117 2.73 -4.56 3.18
C LEU A 117 2.30 -5.62 4.20
N ILE A 118 2.06 -6.87 3.77
CA ILE A 118 1.75 -7.98 4.69
C ILE A 118 2.96 -8.27 5.60
N VAL A 119 4.18 -8.31 5.06
CA VAL A 119 5.40 -8.47 5.87
C VAL A 119 5.57 -7.31 6.85
N ALA A 120 5.34 -6.07 6.41
CA ALA A 120 5.40 -4.88 7.25
C ALA A 120 4.33 -4.91 8.36
N LEU A 121 3.13 -5.42 8.07
CA LEU A 121 2.07 -5.58 9.06
C LEU A 121 2.48 -6.60 10.13
N ILE A 122 2.95 -7.79 9.73
CA ILE A 122 3.37 -8.85 10.65
C ILE A 122 4.50 -8.33 11.56
N THR A 123 5.56 -7.79 10.96
CA THR A 123 6.70 -7.24 11.72
C THR A 123 6.29 -6.05 12.60
N GLY A 124 5.31 -5.25 12.19
CA GLY A 124 4.74 -4.17 13.00
C GLY A 124 3.92 -4.66 14.19
N LEU A 125 3.14 -5.73 14.02
CA LEU A 125 2.38 -6.37 15.09
C LEU A 125 3.32 -7.04 16.12
N MET A 126 4.39 -7.70 15.67
CA MET A 126 5.44 -8.25 16.53
C MET A 126 6.11 -7.15 17.37
N ARG A 127 6.52 -6.04 16.74
CA ARG A 127 7.13 -4.89 17.45
C ARG A 127 6.14 -4.25 18.44
N ALA A 128 4.85 -4.34 18.17
CA ALA A 128 3.80 -3.86 19.06
C ALA A 128 3.45 -4.84 20.20
N GLY A 129 4.04 -6.05 20.24
CA GLY A 129 3.76 -7.09 21.24
C GLY A 129 2.35 -7.68 21.13
N VAL A 130 1.71 -7.59 19.96
CA VAL A 130 0.36 -8.14 19.72
C VAL A 130 0.44 -9.63 19.38
N ILE A 131 1.50 -10.02 18.67
CA ILE A 131 1.85 -11.40 18.31
C ILE A 131 3.33 -11.64 18.57
#